data_AF-A0A8B9N7V0-F1
#
_entry.id   AF-A0A8B9N7V0-F1
#
_cell.length_a   1.000
_cell.length_b   1.000
_cell.length_c   1.000
_cell.angle_alpha   90.00
_cell.angle_beta   90.00
_cell.angle_gamma   90.00
#
_symmetry.space_group_name_H-M   'P 1'
#
loop_
_entity.id
_entity.type
_entity.pdbx_description
1 polymer ?
#
loop_
_entity_poly.entity_id
_entity_poly.type
_entity_poly.pdbx_seq_one_letter_code
_entity_poly.pdbx_strand_id
1 'polypeptide(L)'
;MSKSCDALSSLHSLLIPQIWQFGEWVDVVVDDQLPTKDGELLFVHSAECTEFWSALLEKAYAKLNGCYEALSGGSTTEGFEDFTGGVAEMYDLKRPPRNMGQIIRKALERGSLLGCSIDITSAFDMEAVTFKKLVKGHAYSVTAFRDVNYRGQQEQLIRIRNPWGQVEWTGAWSDGSSEWNNIDPDDREELQLKMEDGEFWMSFRDFMREFSRLEICNLTPDALTKDELSRWHTQVFEGTWRRGSTAGGCRNHPATFWINPQFKIKLLEEDDDPGDDEVACSFLVALMQKHRRRERRVGGDMHTIGFAVYEVPEEAHGTQNVHLKKDFFLQNQSRARSETFINLREVSNQIRLPPGEYIVVPSTFEPHKEADFILRVFTEKQSDTAELDEEISADLADEEEITEDDIEDGFKNMFQQLAGEDMEISVFELRTILNRVIARHKDLKTDGFSLDSCRNMVNLMDKDGSARLGLVEFQILWNKIRSWLVIFRQHDLDKSGTMSSYEMRMALESAGFKLNNKLHQVVVARYADADMGVDFDNFVCCLVKLEAMFRFFHSMDPEGTGTAIMNLSEWLLLTMCG
;
A
#
# COMPACT_ATOMS: atom_id res chain seq x y z
N MET A 1 -34.44 -51.05 8.21
CA MET A 1 -34.19 -50.20 7.02
C MET A 1 -34.53 -48.78 7.41
N SER A 2 -33.67 -48.08 8.14
CA SER A 2 -32.55 -47.26 7.63
C SER A 2 -33.01 -46.15 6.67
N LYS A 3 -33.17 -44.95 7.20
CA LYS A 3 -32.63 -43.73 6.57
C LYS A 3 -32.06 -42.86 7.69
N SER A 4 -30.74 -42.86 7.76
CA SER A 4 -29.94 -41.87 8.48
C SER A 4 -30.26 -40.50 7.89
N CYS A 5 -30.59 -39.54 8.75
CA CYS A 5 -30.27 -38.14 8.48
C CYS A 5 -28.88 -37.94 9.05
N ASP A 6 -27.87 -38.05 8.19
CA ASP A 6 -26.52 -37.58 8.46
C ASP A 6 -26.54 -36.05 8.47
N ALA A 7 -27.06 -35.47 9.55
CA ALA A 7 -26.61 -34.17 10.00
C ALA A 7 -25.39 -34.44 10.87
N LEU A 8 -24.22 -34.41 10.25
CA LEU A 8 -22.93 -34.34 10.93
C LEU A 8 -22.94 -33.08 11.82
N SER A 9 -23.39 -33.26 13.06
CA SER A 9 -22.99 -32.43 14.19
C SER A 9 -21.53 -32.75 14.47
N SER A 10 -20.63 -32.23 13.63
CA SER A 10 -19.21 -32.24 13.94
C SER A 10 -18.99 -31.22 15.06
N LEU A 11 -19.07 -31.69 16.30
CA LEU A 11 -18.50 -31.06 17.49
C LEU A 11 -16.96 -31.01 17.33
N HIS A 12 -16.51 -30.17 16.41
CA HIS A 12 -15.17 -29.62 16.44
C HIS A 12 -15.38 -28.17 16.86
N SER A 13 -14.97 -27.85 18.09
CA SER A 13 -15.08 -26.53 18.73
C SER A 13 -14.24 -25.47 18.02
N LEU A 14 -14.50 -25.22 16.74
CA LEU A 14 -13.76 -24.29 15.91
C LEU A 14 -14.75 -23.32 15.26
N LEU A 15 -14.58 -22.04 15.55
CA LEU A 15 -15.28 -20.94 14.89
C LEU A 15 -14.40 -20.41 13.75
N ILE A 16 -15.00 -20.04 12.63
CA ILE A 16 -14.32 -19.46 11.47
C ILE A 16 -14.97 -18.13 11.09
N PRO A 17 -14.69 -17.03 11.81
CA PRO A 17 -15.06 -15.69 11.39
C PRO A 17 -14.27 -15.28 10.14
N GLN A 18 -14.94 -14.52 9.27
CA GLN A 18 -14.33 -13.82 8.16
C GLN A 18 -13.97 -12.40 8.60
N ILE A 19 -12.71 -12.04 8.42
CA ILE A 19 -12.19 -10.72 8.74
C ILE A 19 -11.51 -10.19 7.49
N TRP A 20 -11.94 -9.02 7.05
CA TRP A 20 -11.33 -8.33 5.92
C TRP A 20 -9.95 -7.85 6.32
N GLN A 21 -8.95 -8.15 5.50
CA GLN A 21 -7.58 -7.72 5.67
C GLN A 21 -7.03 -7.22 4.35
N PHE A 22 -6.85 -5.91 4.26
CA PHE A 22 -6.12 -5.25 3.20
C PHE A 22 -6.55 -5.66 1.78
N GLY A 23 -7.86 -5.75 1.54
CA GLY A 23 -8.43 -6.07 0.23
C GLY A 23 -9.01 -7.48 0.11
N GLU A 24 -8.70 -8.38 1.04
CA GLU A 24 -9.12 -9.78 0.98
C GLU A 24 -9.87 -10.21 2.24
N TRP A 25 -10.88 -11.07 2.08
CA TRP A 25 -11.55 -11.71 3.22
C TRP A 25 -10.75 -12.93 3.68
N VAL A 26 -10.37 -12.94 4.96
CA VAL A 26 -9.56 -14.00 5.56
C VAL A 26 -10.39 -14.81 6.55
N ASP A 27 -10.44 -16.13 6.35
CA ASP A 27 -11.02 -17.09 7.28
C ASP A 27 -10.08 -17.32 8.48
N VAL A 28 -10.50 -16.95 9.69
CA VAL A 28 -9.68 -17.06 10.90
C VAL A 28 -10.20 -18.15 11.83
N VAL A 29 -9.61 -19.34 11.78
CA VAL A 29 -10.03 -20.45 12.64
C VAL A 29 -9.58 -20.24 14.09
N VAL A 30 -10.49 -20.28 15.06
CA VAL A 30 -10.20 -20.23 16.51
C VAL A 30 -10.93 -21.32 17.30
N ASP A 31 -10.29 -21.83 18.34
CA ASP A 31 -10.96 -22.68 19.33
C ASP A 31 -11.81 -21.86 20.35
N ASP A 32 -12.56 -22.53 21.20
CA ASP A 32 -13.49 -21.94 22.18
C ASP A 32 -12.87 -21.59 23.55
N GLN A 33 -11.56 -21.76 23.73
CA GLN A 33 -10.91 -21.43 25.02
C GLN A 33 -10.78 -19.91 25.19
N LEU A 34 -11.55 -19.34 26.12
CA LEU A 34 -11.56 -17.91 26.40
C LEU A 34 -10.79 -17.58 27.69
N PRO A 35 -10.03 -16.46 27.75
CA PRO A 35 -9.39 -16.00 28.96
C PRO A 35 -10.41 -15.66 30.05
N THR A 36 -10.27 -16.28 31.23
CA THR A 36 -11.14 -16.05 32.38
C THR A 36 -10.32 -15.79 33.64
N LYS A 37 -10.93 -15.05 34.57
CA LYS A 37 -10.42 -14.88 35.93
C LYS A 37 -11.60 -15.00 36.89
N ASP A 38 -11.42 -15.81 37.93
CA ASP A 38 -12.46 -16.07 38.94
C ASP A 38 -13.79 -16.59 38.34
N GLY A 39 -13.74 -17.24 37.18
CA GLY A 39 -14.91 -17.79 36.48
C GLY A 39 -15.61 -16.80 35.54
N GLU A 40 -15.15 -15.56 35.46
CA GLU A 40 -15.69 -14.51 34.59
C GLU A 40 -14.77 -14.25 33.39
N LEU A 41 -15.36 -13.88 32.25
CA LEU A 41 -14.61 -13.52 31.05
C LEU A 41 -13.84 -12.22 31.28
N LEU A 42 -12.56 -12.22 30.90
CA LEU A 42 -11.68 -11.05 31.10
C LEU A 42 -11.87 -9.94 30.05
N PHE A 43 -12.34 -10.30 28.86
CA PHE A 43 -12.48 -9.39 27.71
C PHE A 43 -13.95 -9.24 27.29
N VAL A 44 -14.23 -8.95 26.00
CA VAL A 44 -15.61 -8.74 25.52
C VAL A 44 -16.50 -9.92 25.88
N HIS A 45 -17.70 -9.62 26.38
CA HIS A 45 -18.74 -10.58 26.70
C HIS A 45 -20.11 -9.96 26.46
N SER A 46 -21.09 -10.80 26.16
CA SER A 46 -22.49 -10.36 26.08
C SER A 46 -23.06 -10.11 27.48
N ALA A 47 -24.07 -9.24 27.57
CA ALA A 47 -24.90 -9.13 28.76
C ALA A 47 -25.69 -10.45 29.00
N GLU A 48 -25.97 -11.20 27.94
CA GLU A 48 -26.58 -12.53 28.01
C GLU A 48 -25.50 -13.60 28.23
N CYS A 49 -25.57 -14.34 29.35
CA CYS A 49 -24.52 -15.28 29.76
C CYS A 49 -24.36 -16.51 28.83
N THR A 50 -25.26 -16.71 27.88
CA THR A 50 -25.22 -17.84 26.93
C THR A 50 -24.70 -17.45 25.54
N GLU A 51 -24.34 -16.19 25.32
CA GLU A 51 -23.92 -15.68 24.02
C GLU A 51 -22.41 -15.40 23.99
N PHE A 52 -21.68 -16.16 23.17
CA PHE A 52 -20.21 -16.15 23.13
C PHE A 52 -19.60 -15.70 21.80
N TRP A 53 -20.42 -15.37 20.79
CA TRP A 53 -19.91 -15.06 19.44
C TRP A 53 -19.01 -13.83 19.45
N SER A 54 -19.34 -12.80 20.25
CA SER A 54 -18.55 -11.57 20.36
C SER A 54 -17.18 -11.83 21.00
N ALA A 55 -17.14 -12.65 22.05
CA ALA A 55 -15.90 -13.07 22.71
C ALA A 55 -14.99 -13.88 21.77
N LEU A 56 -15.58 -14.77 20.96
CA LEU A 56 -14.83 -15.56 19.97
C LEU A 56 -14.38 -14.72 18.77
N LEU A 57 -15.18 -13.75 18.34
CA LEU A 57 -14.81 -12.81 17.29
C LEU A 57 -13.62 -11.94 17.73
N GLU A 58 -13.66 -11.40 18.95
CA GLU A 58 -12.53 -10.66 19.52
C GLU A 58 -11.28 -11.55 19.61
N LYS A 59 -11.43 -12.83 20.01
CA LYS A 59 -10.32 -13.79 20.02
C LYS A 59 -9.71 -14.00 18.63
N ALA A 60 -10.54 -14.13 17.60
CA ALA A 60 -10.07 -14.27 16.22
C ALA A 60 -9.34 -13.01 15.75
N TYR A 61 -9.87 -11.83 16.09
CA TYR A 61 -9.23 -10.57 15.77
C TYR A 61 -7.90 -10.38 16.52
N ALA A 62 -7.85 -10.78 17.80
CA ALA A 62 -6.63 -10.79 18.60
C ALA A 62 -5.58 -11.75 18.03
N LYS A 63 -5.99 -12.95 17.57
CA LYS A 63 -5.10 -13.92 16.92
C LYS A 63 -4.49 -13.34 15.65
N LEU A 64 -5.29 -12.68 14.82
CA LEU A 64 -4.83 -12.08 13.57
C LEU A 64 -3.78 -10.97 13.80
N ASN A 65 -4.00 -10.19 14.85
CA ASN A 65 -3.09 -9.14 15.31
C ASN A 65 -1.94 -9.65 16.21
N GLY A 66 -1.93 -10.94 16.53
CA GLY A 66 -0.86 -11.65 17.23
C GLY A 66 -1.07 -11.84 18.74
N CYS A 67 -1.83 -10.99 19.43
CA CYS A 67 -2.26 -11.17 20.82
C CYS A 67 -3.39 -10.17 21.20
N TYR A 68 -4.07 -10.40 22.33
CA TYR A 68 -5.09 -9.48 22.86
C TYR A 68 -4.53 -8.07 23.16
N GLU A 69 -3.31 -7.98 23.71
CA GLU A 69 -2.67 -6.70 24.01
C GLU A 69 -2.44 -5.83 22.77
N ALA A 70 -2.25 -6.45 21.59
CA ALA A 70 -2.09 -5.73 20.32
C ALA A 70 -3.37 -5.03 19.84
N LEU A 71 -4.53 -5.36 20.44
CA LEU A 71 -5.80 -4.66 20.17
C LEU A 71 -5.91 -3.32 20.92
N SER A 72 -5.12 -3.13 21.98
CA SER A 72 -5.14 -1.90 22.78
C SER A 72 -4.67 -0.68 21.97
N GLY A 73 -5.37 0.45 22.12
CA GLY A 73 -5.05 1.70 21.44
C GLY A 73 -5.29 1.66 19.93
N GLY A 74 -6.37 1.01 19.49
CA GLY A 74 -6.86 1.02 18.11
C GLY A 74 -7.88 2.12 17.82
N SER A 75 -8.00 2.53 16.57
CA SER A 75 -9.11 3.39 16.10
C SER A 75 -10.35 2.56 15.76
N THR A 76 -11.56 3.11 15.95
CA THR A 76 -12.81 2.46 15.55
C THR A 76 -12.91 2.26 14.04
N THR A 77 -12.37 3.19 13.25
CA THR A 77 -12.22 3.05 11.79
C THR A 77 -11.55 1.74 11.37
N GLU A 78 -10.50 1.32 12.10
CA GLU A 78 -9.77 0.10 11.77
C GLU A 78 -10.65 -1.15 11.96
N GLY A 79 -11.44 -1.17 13.04
CA GLY A 79 -12.40 -2.23 13.27
C GLY A 79 -13.52 -2.24 12.23
N PHE A 80 -14.03 -1.07 11.85
CA PHE A 80 -15.06 -0.99 10.81
C PHE A 80 -14.54 -1.52 9.47
N GLU A 81 -13.37 -1.07 9.02
CA GLU A 81 -12.74 -1.56 7.80
C GLU A 81 -12.51 -3.08 7.85
N ASP A 82 -11.96 -3.61 8.95
CA ASP A 82 -11.64 -5.04 9.08
C ASP A 82 -12.88 -5.94 9.18
N PHE A 83 -14.02 -5.42 9.65
CA PHE A 83 -15.27 -6.18 9.76
C PHE A 83 -16.23 -5.97 8.59
N THR A 84 -15.96 -5.02 7.69
CA THR A 84 -16.87 -4.70 6.58
C THR A 84 -16.23 -4.65 5.19
N GLY A 85 -14.91 -4.47 5.11
CA GLY A 85 -14.24 -4.12 3.86
C GLY A 85 -14.59 -2.71 3.34
N GLY A 86 -15.29 -1.91 4.14
CA GLY A 86 -15.70 -0.55 3.82
C GLY A 86 -14.53 0.43 3.70
N VAL A 87 -14.87 1.69 3.41
CA VAL A 87 -13.93 2.81 3.38
C VAL A 87 -14.24 3.74 4.54
N ALA A 88 -13.24 4.02 5.36
CA ALA A 88 -13.43 4.94 6.48
C ALA A 88 -13.12 6.39 6.08
N GLU A 89 -13.94 7.30 6.58
CA GLU A 89 -13.74 8.74 6.56
C GLU A 89 -13.71 9.25 8.01
N MET A 90 -12.89 10.25 8.26
CA MET A 90 -12.74 10.84 9.59
C MET A 90 -12.96 12.36 9.52
N TYR A 91 -13.83 12.87 10.39
CA TYR A 91 -14.15 14.27 10.50
C TYR A 91 -13.74 14.82 11.87
N ASP A 92 -12.98 15.93 11.88
CA ASP A 92 -12.71 16.72 13.09
C ASP A 92 -13.92 17.61 13.40
N LEU A 93 -14.61 17.31 14.51
CA LEU A 93 -15.82 18.03 14.92
C LEU A 93 -15.52 19.45 15.45
N LYS A 94 -14.25 19.79 15.72
CA LYS A 94 -13.83 21.17 16.01
C LYS A 94 -13.76 22.03 14.74
N ARG A 95 -13.67 21.40 13.56
CA ARG A 95 -13.64 22.06 12.25
C ARG A 95 -14.54 21.33 11.24
N PRO A 96 -15.85 21.25 11.52
CA PRO A 96 -16.74 20.45 10.70
C PRO A 96 -17.10 21.18 9.40
N PRO A 97 -17.35 20.44 8.30
CA PRO A 97 -18.05 20.98 7.15
C PRO A 97 -19.44 21.53 7.54
N ARG A 98 -19.91 22.57 6.83
CA ARG A 98 -21.17 23.26 7.13
C ARG A 98 -22.40 22.35 7.05
N ASN A 99 -22.33 21.31 6.22
CA ASN A 99 -23.40 20.35 5.95
C ASN A 99 -23.27 19.05 6.78
N MET A 100 -22.52 19.04 7.89
CA MET A 100 -22.27 17.82 8.70
C MET A 100 -23.53 17.01 9.06
N GLY A 101 -24.61 17.67 9.49
CA GLY A 101 -25.86 16.98 9.82
C GLY A 101 -26.49 16.24 8.62
N GLN A 102 -26.33 16.77 7.40
CA GLN A 102 -26.78 16.09 6.18
C GLN A 102 -25.89 14.89 5.84
N ILE A 103 -24.57 15.01 6.07
CA ILE A 103 -23.61 13.91 5.86
C ILE A 103 -23.96 12.73 6.77
N ILE A 104 -24.15 12.98 8.07
CA ILE A 104 -24.55 11.95 9.05
C ILE A 104 -25.86 11.29 8.66
N ARG A 105 -26.87 12.08 8.28
CA ARG A 105 -28.18 11.56 7.87
C ARG A 105 -28.05 10.64 6.66
N LYS A 106 -27.37 11.09 5.60
CA LYS A 106 -27.16 10.29 4.39
C LYS A 106 -26.36 9.02 4.68
N ALA A 107 -25.36 9.09 5.55
CA ALA A 107 -24.56 7.92 5.95
C ALA A 107 -25.43 6.87 6.66
N LEU A 108 -26.26 7.28 7.61
CA LEU A 108 -27.19 6.39 8.31
C LEU A 108 -28.26 5.80 7.37
N GLU A 109 -28.82 6.60 6.46
CA GLU A 109 -29.79 6.14 5.45
C GLU A 109 -29.18 5.08 4.49
N ARG A 110 -27.87 5.18 4.21
CA ARG A 110 -27.12 4.24 3.38
C ARG A 110 -26.63 3.00 4.15
N GLY A 111 -26.87 2.93 5.47
CA GLY A 111 -26.40 1.85 6.31
C GLY A 111 -24.90 1.90 6.64
N SER A 112 -24.23 3.04 6.43
CA SER A 112 -22.86 3.25 6.87
C SER A 112 -22.75 3.08 8.39
N LEU A 113 -21.59 2.62 8.87
CA LEU A 113 -21.32 2.50 10.30
C LEU A 113 -20.70 3.81 10.80
N LEU A 114 -21.25 4.38 11.87
CA LEU A 114 -20.77 5.64 12.43
C LEU A 114 -20.23 5.44 13.85
N GLY A 115 -19.02 5.91 14.08
CA GLY A 115 -18.36 5.97 15.38
C GLY A 115 -18.04 7.40 15.77
N CYS A 116 -17.96 7.68 17.06
CA CYS A 116 -17.51 8.98 17.56
C CYS A 116 -16.70 8.83 18.84
N SER A 117 -15.81 9.79 19.09
CA SER A 117 -14.94 9.76 20.27
C SER A 117 -14.60 11.16 20.78
N ILE A 118 -14.17 11.19 22.04
CA ILE A 118 -13.73 12.41 22.73
C ILE A 118 -12.21 12.32 22.94
N ASP A 119 -11.48 13.30 22.44
CA ASP A 119 -10.02 13.35 22.60
C ASP A 119 -9.63 13.43 24.09
N ILE A 120 -8.55 12.73 24.45
CA ILE A 120 -7.90 12.87 25.76
C ILE A 120 -6.81 13.94 25.69
N THR A 121 -6.66 14.72 26.77
CA THR A 121 -5.61 15.73 26.90
C THR A 121 -4.33 15.16 27.52
N SER A 122 -4.44 14.07 28.28
CA SER A 122 -3.33 13.35 28.89
C SER A 122 -3.66 11.87 29.02
N ALA A 123 -2.64 11.02 29.19
CA ALA A 123 -2.85 9.58 29.42
C ALA A 123 -3.66 9.29 30.70
N PHE A 124 -3.68 10.20 31.67
CA PHE A 124 -4.50 10.09 32.88
C PHE A 124 -5.99 10.33 32.61
N ASP A 125 -6.34 10.91 31.46
CA ASP A 125 -7.73 11.13 31.05
C ASP A 125 -8.32 9.94 30.27
N MET A 126 -7.55 8.87 30.04
CA MET A 126 -8.04 7.66 29.37
C MET A 126 -9.14 7.01 30.20
N GLU A 127 -10.29 6.78 29.56
CA GLU A 127 -11.52 6.28 30.18
C GLU A 127 -12.05 7.17 31.33
N ALA A 128 -11.62 8.43 31.41
CA ALA A 128 -12.11 9.35 32.43
C ALA A 128 -13.56 9.76 32.16
N VAL A 129 -14.42 9.57 33.16
CA VAL A 129 -15.84 9.95 33.11
C VAL A 129 -15.98 11.44 33.41
N THR A 130 -16.57 12.19 32.49
CA THR A 130 -16.90 13.61 32.63
C THR A 130 -18.04 13.82 33.63
N PHE A 131 -18.25 15.06 34.06
CA PHE A 131 -19.38 15.40 34.94
C PHE A 131 -20.76 15.13 34.32
N LYS A 132 -20.85 15.03 32.98
CA LYS A 132 -22.07 14.65 32.25
C LYS A 132 -22.13 13.16 31.89
N LYS A 133 -21.29 12.35 32.54
CA LYS A 133 -21.16 10.90 32.35
C LYS A 133 -20.71 10.43 30.95
N LEU A 134 -20.15 11.31 30.11
CA LEU A 134 -19.43 10.88 28.90
C LEU A 134 -18.01 10.42 29.26
N VAL A 135 -17.50 9.40 28.59
CA VAL A 135 -16.19 8.79 28.81
C VAL A 135 -15.21 9.32 27.76
N LYS A 136 -14.06 9.83 28.20
CA LYS A 136 -13.01 10.31 27.28
C LYS A 136 -12.11 9.18 26.80
N GLY A 137 -11.56 9.29 25.60
CA GLY A 137 -10.67 8.28 25.01
C GLY A 137 -11.37 6.94 24.75
N HIS A 138 -12.70 6.98 24.64
CA HIS A 138 -13.57 5.83 24.46
C HIS A 138 -14.36 5.98 23.16
N ALA A 139 -14.64 4.86 22.51
CA ALA A 139 -15.39 4.83 21.26
C ALA A 139 -16.88 4.66 21.54
N TYR A 140 -17.68 5.49 20.89
CA TYR A 140 -19.14 5.44 20.90
C TYR A 140 -19.65 5.14 19.49
N SER A 141 -20.86 4.58 19.38
CA SER A 141 -21.53 4.38 18.10
C SER A 141 -22.63 5.43 17.91
N VAL A 142 -22.76 5.98 16.71
CA VAL A 142 -23.91 6.81 16.34
C VAL A 142 -24.94 5.92 15.66
N THR A 143 -26.14 5.82 16.24
CA THR A 143 -27.16 4.84 15.81
C THR A 143 -28.39 5.47 15.17
N ALA A 144 -28.62 6.78 15.33
CA ALA A 144 -29.70 7.49 14.66
C ALA A 144 -29.47 9.00 14.61
N PHE A 145 -30.13 9.67 13.66
CA PHE A 145 -30.19 11.12 13.54
C PHE A 145 -31.60 11.54 13.12
N ARG A 146 -32.26 12.38 13.91
CA ARG A 146 -33.69 12.75 13.73
C ARG A 146 -33.90 14.24 13.96
N ASP A 147 -34.84 14.82 13.23
CA ASP A 147 -35.31 16.17 13.50
C ASP A 147 -36.66 16.08 14.23
N VAL A 148 -36.80 16.78 15.34
CA VAL A 148 -38.05 16.83 16.13
C VAL A 148 -38.57 18.25 16.23
N ASN A 149 -39.88 18.42 16.36
CA ASN A 149 -40.46 19.72 16.65
C ASN A 149 -40.49 19.95 18.16
N TYR A 150 -39.56 20.76 18.66
CA TYR A 150 -39.50 21.15 20.06
C TYR A 150 -39.98 22.61 20.21
N ARG A 151 -41.16 22.79 20.82
CA ARG A 151 -41.77 24.11 21.08
C ARG A 151 -41.91 24.99 19.83
N GLY A 152 -42.24 24.40 18.69
CA GLY A 152 -42.43 25.11 17.41
C GLY A 152 -41.13 25.40 16.66
N GLN A 153 -39.99 24.88 17.12
CA GLN A 153 -38.70 24.96 16.44
C GLN A 153 -38.21 23.55 16.09
N GLN A 154 -37.58 23.42 14.92
CA GLN A 154 -36.97 22.17 14.51
C GLN A 154 -35.64 22.00 15.27
N GLU A 155 -35.55 20.97 16.10
CA GLU A 155 -34.37 20.60 16.86
C GLU A 155 -33.78 19.31 16.27
N GLN A 156 -32.46 19.27 16.08
CA GLN A 156 -31.78 18.10 15.53
C GLN A 156 -31.21 17.27 16.67
N LEU A 157 -31.61 16.00 16.73
CA LEU A 157 -31.18 15.04 17.74
C LEU A 157 -30.33 13.94 17.12
N ILE A 158 -29.33 13.51 17.86
CA ILE A 158 -28.43 12.41 17.51
C ILE A 158 -28.47 11.37 18.63
N ARG A 159 -28.58 10.09 18.25
CA ARG A 159 -28.57 8.96 19.18
C ARG A 159 -27.21 8.31 19.19
N ILE A 160 -26.68 8.10 20.40
CA ILE A 160 -25.34 7.61 20.65
C ILE A 160 -25.44 6.42 21.59
N ARG A 161 -24.63 5.39 21.34
CA ARG A 161 -24.54 4.19 22.17
C ARG A 161 -23.15 4.04 22.77
N ASN A 162 -23.10 3.85 24.08
CA ASN A 162 -21.93 3.41 24.81
C ASN A 162 -21.80 1.88 24.71
N PRO A 163 -20.72 1.33 24.13
CA PRO A 163 -20.51 -0.12 24.04
C PRO A 163 -20.49 -0.87 25.38
N TRP A 164 -20.24 -0.20 26.51
CA TRP A 164 -20.31 -0.81 27.84
C TRP A 164 -21.71 -1.25 28.25
N GLY A 165 -22.75 -0.78 27.55
CA GLY A 165 -24.14 -1.08 27.89
C GLY A 165 -24.62 -0.40 29.17
N GLN A 166 -23.88 0.60 29.65
CA GLN A 166 -24.12 1.32 30.90
C GLN A 166 -23.44 2.69 30.83
N VAL A 167 -23.77 3.59 31.78
CA VAL A 167 -23.21 4.94 31.91
C VAL A 167 -23.62 5.84 30.73
N GLU A 168 -24.73 6.55 30.94
CA GLU A 168 -25.39 7.38 29.93
C GLU A 168 -25.31 8.89 30.22
N TRP A 169 -25.49 9.67 29.16
CA TRP A 169 -25.56 11.13 29.18
C TRP A 169 -26.61 11.65 30.17
N THR A 170 -26.24 12.65 30.98
CA THR A 170 -27.15 13.27 31.96
C THR A 170 -27.60 14.68 31.59
N GLY A 171 -27.36 15.12 30.36
CA GLY A 171 -27.76 16.45 29.89
C GLY A 171 -29.15 16.46 29.26
N ALA A 172 -29.42 17.52 28.48
CA ALA A 172 -30.67 17.63 27.73
C ALA A 172 -30.86 16.43 26.78
N TRP A 173 -32.09 15.93 26.69
CA TRP A 173 -32.50 14.76 25.91
C TRP A 173 -32.02 13.39 26.43
N SER A 174 -31.40 13.35 27.61
CA SER A 174 -31.23 12.09 28.34
C SER A 174 -32.57 11.40 28.62
N ASP A 175 -32.56 10.12 28.96
CA ASP A 175 -33.76 9.30 29.19
C ASP A 175 -34.72 9.91 30.22
N GLY A 176 -34.18 10.55 31.26
CA GLY A 176 -34.93 11.23 32.31
C GLY A 176 -35.23 12.72 32.04
N SER A 177 -34.84 13.25 30.89
CA SER A 177 -34.90 14.69 30.59
C SER A 177 -36.34 15.21 30.49
N SER A 178 -36.56 16.44 30.98
CA SER A 178 -37.88 17.10 30.95
C SER A 178 -38.30 17.56 29.54
N GLU A 179 -37.34 17.66 28.64
CA GLU A 179 -37.41 18.14 27.27
C GLU A 179 -38.39 17.26 26.46
N TRP A 180 -38.36 15.95 26.69
CA TRP A 180 -39.29 14.96 26.14
C TRP A 180 -40.77 15.26 26.40
N ASN A 181 -41.10 16.07 27.41
CA ASN A 181 -42.48 16.46 27.69
C ASN A 181 -43.03 17.55 26.75
N ASN A 182 -42.18 18.14 25.89
CA ASN A 182 -42.56 19.25 25.00
C ASN A 182 -42.41 18.92 23.51
N ILE A 183 -42.30 17.62 23.17
CA ILE A 183 -42.39 17.14 21.80
C ILE A 183 -43.72 16.41 21.59
N ASP A 184 -44.00 16.05 20.34
CA ASP A 184 -45.19 15.28 20.00
C ASP A 184 -45.18 13.91 20.73
N PRO A 185 -46.31 13.45 21.31
CA PRO A 185 -46.39 12.15 21.96
C PRO A 185 -46.00 10.97 21.07
N ASP A 186 -46.30 11.03 19.77
CA ASP A 186 -45.97 9.94 18.83
C ASP A 186 -44.45 9.89 18.60
N ASP A 187 -43.82 11.05 18.36
CA ASP A 187 -42.35 11.17 18.28
C ASP A 187 -41.67 10.72 19.58
N ARG A 188 -42.29 11.01 20.73
CA ARG A 188 -41.78 10.59 22.03
C ARG A 188 -41.81 9.08 22.20
N GLU A 189 -42.88 8.42 21.80
CA GLU A 189 -43.00 6.97 21.91
C GLU A 189 -42.02 6.25 20.98
N GLU A 190 -41.75 6.79 19.79
CA GLU A 190 -40.75 6.25 18.86
C GLU A 190 -39.32 6.43 19.38
N LEU A 191 -38.99 7.61 19.94
CA LEU A 191 -37.61 8.00 20.22
C LEU A 191 -37.17 7.73 21.67
N GLN A 192 -38.07 7.83 22.65
CA GLN A 192 -37.74 7.69 24.07
C GLN A 192 -37.80 6.22 24.49
N LEU A 193 -36.69 5.51 24.33
CA LEU A 193 -36.44 4.24 25.02
C LEU A 193 -35.96 4.58 26.43
N LYS A 194 -36.61 4.05 27.48
CA LYS A 194 -36.17 4.22 28.87
C LYS A 194 -35.51 2.93 29.32
N MET A 195 -34.27 2.74 28.94
CA MET A 195 -33.51 1.53 29.24
C MET A 195 -32.07 1.94 29.54
N GLU A 196 -31.53 1.50 30.69
CA GLU A 196 -30.09 1.66 30.95
C GLU A 196 -29.35 0.59 30.13
N ASP A 197 -29.19 0.85 28.84
CA ASP A 197 -28.53 -0.01 27.87
C ASP A 197 -27.33 0.68 27.19
N GLY A 198 -26.99 1.88 27.68
CA GLY A 198 -25.91 2.71 27.18
C GLY A 198 -26.30 3.57 25.98
N GLU A 199 -27.54 3.47 25.46
CA GLU A 199 -28.03 4.26 24.34
C GLU A 199 -28.78 5.50 24.82
N PHE A 200 -28.42 6.68 24.30
CA PHE A 200 -29.03 7.94 24.71
C PHE A 200 -29.14 8.94 23.55
N TRP A 201 -30.09 9.86 23.64
CA TRP A 201 -30.19 11.00 22.73
C TRP A 201 -29.51 12.24 23.31
N MET A 202 -28.98 13.08 22.42
CA MET A 202 -28.53 14.42 22.73
C MET A 202 -28.80 15.38 21.58
N SER A 203 -28.77 16.69 21.85
CA SER A 203 -28.85 17.68 20.78
C SER A 203 -27.61 17.59 19.89
N PHE A 204 -27.78 17.78 18.57
CA PHE A 204 -26.65 17.81 17.65
C PHE A 204 -25.65 18.91 18.01
N ARG A 205 -26.14 20.03 18.57
CA ARG A 205 -25.29 21.12 19.07
C ARG A 205 -24.40 20.69 20.24
N ASP A 206 -24.95 19.93 21.18
CA ASP A 206 -24.16 19.39 22.28
C ASP A 206 -23.17 18.34 21.78
N PHE A 207 -23.59 17.48 20.84
CA PHE A 207 -22.68 16.52 20.20
C PHE A 207 -21.44 17.21 19.61
N MET A 208 -21.64 18.26 18.81
CA MET A 208 -20.54 19.04 18.22
C MET A 208 -19.64 19.74 19.25
N ARG A 209 -20.13 19.96 20.48
CA ARG A 209 -19.37 20.61 21.56
C ARG A 209 -18.60 19.61 22.41
N GLU A 210 -19.20 18.46 22.71
CA GLU A 210 -18.64 17.47 23.63
C GLU A 210 -17.73 16.45 22.90
N PHE A 211 -18.07 16.06 21.67
CA PHE A 211 -17.29 15.10 20.88
C PHE A 211 -16.23 15.80 20.03
N SER A 212 -15.12 15.08 19.79
CA SER A 212 -13.97 15.61 19.05
C SER A 212 -13.88 15.05 17.63
N ARG A 213 -14.25 13.78 17.44
CA ARG A 213 -14.08 13.06 16.18
C ARG A 213 -15.36 12.32 15.82
N LEU A 214 -15.67 12.31 14.52
CA LEU A 214 -16.69 11.46 13.91
C LEU A 214 -16.01 10.61 12.84
N GLU A 215 -16.29 9.32 12.87
CA GLU A 215 -15.74 8.31 11.98
C GLU A 215 -16.90 7.65 11.25
N ILE A 216 -16.84 7.63 9.91
CA ILE A 216 -17.89 7.06 9.07
C ILE A 216 -17.25 5.97 8.22
N CYS A 217 -17.70 4.73 8.35
CA CYS A 217 -17.34 3.65 7.44
C CYS A 217 -18.45 3.47 6.42
N ASN A 218 -18.18 3.92 5.21
CA ASN A 218 -19.06 3.72 4.08
C ASN A 218 -18.91 2.28 3.59
N LEU A 219 -20.02 1.55 3.61
CA LEU A 219 -20.07 0.18 3.12
C LEU A 219 -19.90 0.20 1.59
N THR A 220 -18.97 -0.60 1.09
CA THR A 220 -18.85 -0.85 -0.35
C THR A 220 -20.08 -1.61 -0.83
N PRO A 221 -20.40 -1.59 -2.14
CA PRO A 221 -21.55 -2.31 -2.69
C PRO A 221 -21.58 -3.80 -2.32
N ASP A 222 -20.40 -4.41 -2.06
CA ASP A 222 -20.27 -5.81 -1.67
C ASP A 222 -20.86 -6.12 -0.27
N ALA A 223 -20.93 -5.12 0.62
CA ALA A 223 -21.48 -5.27 1.97
C ALA A 223 -23.01 -5.04 2.03
N LEU A 224 -23.61 -4.40 1.02
CA LEU A 224 -25.04 -4.06 0.97
C LEU A 224 -25.77 -5.00 -0.01
N THR A 225 -26.21 -6.16 0.47
CA THR A 225 -26.91 -7.20 -0.32
C THR A 225 -28.40 -6.91 -0.60
N LYS A 226 -28.84 -5.64 -0.66
CA LYS A 226 -30.22 -5.30 -1.02
C LYS A 226 -30.28 -4.21 -2.11
N ASP A 227 -31.09 -4.54 -3.12
CA ASP A 227 -31.40 -3.79 -4.33
C ASP A 227 -31.54 -2.26 -4.12
N GLU A 228 -31.04 -1.50 -5.11
CA GLU A 228 -31.29 -0.06 -5.40
C GLU A 228 -30.30 1.03 -4.91
N LEU A 229 -29.04 0.72 -4.59
CA LEU A 229 -28.02 1.78 -4.35
C LEU A 229 -26.90 1.72 -5.40
N SER A 230 -26.57 2.89 -5.96
CA SER A 230 -25.56 3.12 -7.02
C SER A 230 -24.34 2.20 -6.87
N ARG A 231 -24.12 1.34 -7.86
CA ARG A 231 -23.06 0.31 -7.85
C ARG A 231 -21.73 0.98 -8.13
N TRP A 232 -21.01 1.38 -7.08
CA TRP A 232 -19.62 1.78 -7.20
C TRP A 232 -18.78 0.67 -7.83
N HIS A 233 -18.06 0.98 -8.90
CA HIS A 233 -17.03 0.10 -9.44
C HIS A 233 -15.76 0.25 -8.58
N THR A 234 -15.24 -0.87 -8.07
CA THR A 234 -14.08 -0.87 -7.16
C THR A 234 -12.88 -1.49 -7.84
N GLN A 235 -11.75 -0.81 -7.79
CA GLN A 235 -10.44 -1.33 -8.23
C GLN A 235 -9.45 -1.24 -7.09
N VAL A 236 -8.71 -2.32 -6.85
CA VAL A 236 -7.76 -2.45 -5.75
C VAL A 236 -6.37 -2.70 -6.32
N PHE A 237 -5.43 -1.87 -5.90
CA PHE A 237 -4.02 -2.00 -6.24
C PHE A 237 -3.21 -2.25 -4.99
N GLU A 238 -2.35 -3.27 -5.04
CA GLU A 238 -1.33 -3.47 -4.02
C GLU A 238 -0.07 -2.73 -4.42
N GLY A 239 0.55 -2.06 -3.46
CA GLY A 239 1.77 -1.32 -3.71
C GLY A 239 2.72 -1.35 -2.53
N THR A 240 3.92 -0.84 -2.76
CA THR A 240 5.00 -0.92 -1.79
C THR A 240 5.94 0.26 -1.92
N TRP A 241 6.25 0.89 -0.78
CA TRP A 241 7.38 1.81 -0.63
C TRP A 241 8.56 1.04 -0.01
N ARG A 242 9.67 0.96 -0.74
CA ARG A 242 10.94 0.43 -0.25
C ARG A 242 12.00 1.52 -0.27
N ARG A 243 12.83 1.53 0.76
CA ARG A 243 13.92 2.50 0.86
C ARG A 243 14.84 2.32 -0.34
N GLY A 244 15.27 3.45 -0.89
CA GLY A 244 16.09 3.49 -2.09
C GLY A 244 15.45 2.73 -3.25
N SER A 245 14.17 2.90 -3.55
CA SER A 245 13.63 2.49 -4.85
C SER A 245 12.31 3.20 -5.05
N THR A 246 11.29 2.78 -4.30
CA THR A 246 9.92 3.30 -4.44
C THR A 246 9.48 4.24 -3.32
N ALA A 247 10.25 4.36 -2.22
CA ALA A 247 9.94 5.27 -1.11
C ALA A 247 10.37 6.73 -1.41
N GLY A 248 9.67 7.38 -2.33
CA GLY A 248 10.01 8.71 -2.85
C GLY A 248 9.65 9.89 -1.96
N GLY A 249 8.78 9.70 -0.96
CA GLY A 249 8.23 10.78 -0.13
C GLY A 249 7.24 11.65 -0.90
N CYS A 250 6.69 12.70 -0.27
CA CYS A 250 5.66 13.55 -0.89
C CYS A 250 6.23 14.60 -1.84
N ARG A 251 5.36 15.40 -2.48
CA ARG A 251 5.73 16.42 -3.49
C ARG A 251 6.72 17.49 -2.99
N ASN A 252 6.89 17.65 -1.68
CA ASN A 252 7.92 18.50 -1.08
C ASN A 252 9.35 18.00 -1.35
N HIS A 253 9.49 16.74 -1.79
CA HIS A 253 10.74 16.08 -2.14
C HIS A 253 10.81 15.81 -3.65
N PRO A 254 10.90 16.84 -4.51
CA PRO A 254 10.82 16.68 -5.97
C PRO A 254 11.93 15.83 -6.57
N ALA A 255 13.07 15.68 -5.88
CA ALA A 255 14.16 14.82 -6.33
C ALA A 255 13.75 13.34 -6.40
N THR A 256 12.85 12.91 -5.51
CA THR A 256 12.50 11.51 -5.30
C THR A 256 11.00 11.24 -5.47
N PHE A 257 10.11 12.24 -5.40
CA PHE A 257 8.65 12.05 -5.49
C PHE A 257 8.20 11.20 -6.70
N TRP A 258 8.85 11.39 -7.85
CA TRP A 258 8.51 10.72 -9.10
C TRP A 258 8.77 9.20 -9.08
N ILE A 259 9.56 8.68 -8.13
CA ILE A 259 9.87 7.24 -8.03
C ILE A 259 8.80 6.45 -7.27
N ASN A 260 7.84 7.12 -6.62
CA ASN A 260 6.71 6.43 -5.99
C ASN A 260 5.91 5.66 -7.05
N PRO A 261 5.24 4.55 -6.69
CA PRO A 261 4.33 3.87 -7.59
C PRO A 261 3.26 4.83 -8.15
N GLN A 262 2.86 4.62 -9.40
CA GLN A 262 1.91 5.48 -10.12
C GLN A 262 0.74 4.64 -10.61
N PHE A 263 -0.49 5.10 -10.40
CA PHE A 263 -1.69 4.37 -10.79
C PHE A 263 -2.56 5.23 -11.68
N LYS A 264 -2.86 4.73 -12.89
CA LYS A 264 -3.69 5.41 -13.86
C LYS A 264 -5.16 5.15 -13.60
N ILE A 265 -5.96 6.21 -13.67
CA ILE A 265 -7.41 6.20 -13.57
C ILE A 265 -7.98 6.88 -14.81
N LYS A 266 -8.84 6.19 -15.55
CA LYS A 266 -9.57 6.73 -16.69
C LYS A 266 -11.04 6.92 -16.33
N LEU A 267 -11.47 8.18 -16.30
CA LEU A 267 -12.85 8.58 -16.03
C LEU A 267 -13.55 8.77 -17.38
N LEU A 268 -14.54 7.91 -17.67
CA LEU A 268 -15.16 7.81 -19.00
C LEU A 268 -16.48 8.59 -19.10
N GLU A 269 -17.34 8.46 -18.08
CA GLU A 269 -18.72 8.96 -18.09
C GLU A 269 -18.97 9.88 -16.90
N GLU A 270 -19.72 10.94 -17.13
CA GLU A 270 -20.17 11.91 -16.13
C GLU A 270 -21.19 11.28 -15.17
N ASP A 271 -21.32 11.84 -13.96
CA ASP A 271 -22.30 11.39 -12.99
C ASP A 271 -23.74 11.74 -13.45
N ASP A 272 -24.72 10.86 -13.22
CA ASP A 272 -26.13 11.12 -13.56
C ASP A 272 -26.81 11.96 -12.46
N ASP A 273 -26.36 13.20 -12.22
CA ASP A 273 -27.03 14.13 -11.28
C ASP A 273 -27.81 15.22 -12.04
N PRO A 274 -29.16 15.12 -12.14
CA PRO A 274 -29.97 16.11 -12.84
C PRO A 274 -30.06 17.48 -12.13
N GLY A 275 -29.45 17.63 -10.95
CA GLY A 275 -29.34 18.88 -10.20
C GLY A 275 -27.96 19.54 -10.23
N ASP A 276 -26.99 18.96 -10.93
CA ASP A 276 -25.63 19.49 -11.04
C ASP A 276 -25.33 19.97 -12.47
N ASP A 277 -24.92 21.23 -12.59
CA ASP A 277 -24.55 21.84 -13.88
C ASP A 277 -23.07 21.57 -14.24
N GLU A 278 -22.29 20.95 -13.33
CA GLU A 278 -20.88 20.62 -13.55
C GLU A 278 -20.68 19.23 -14.19
N VAL A 279 -20.07 19.22 -15.37
CA VAL A 279 -19.57 18.03 -16.07
C VAL A 279 -18.40 17.44 -15.29
N ALA A 280 -18.69 16.50 -14.38
CA ALA A 280 -17.70 15.86 -13.53
C ALA A 280 -18.01 14.38 -13.28
N CYS A 281 -16.95 13.61 -13.05
CA CYS A 281 -16.98 12.23 -12.59
C CYS A 281 -16.60 12.21 -11.11
N SER A 282 -17.43 11.59 -10.27
CA SER A 282 -17.18 11.40 -8.85
C SER A 282 -16.46 10.07 -8.61
N PHE A 283 -15.36 10.14 -7.87
CA PHE A 283 -14.62 8.97 -7.44
C PHE A 283 -14.02 9.15 -6.05
N LEU A 284 -13.83 8.04 -5.34
CA LEU A 284 -13.21 8.00 -4.03
C LEU A 284 -11.88 7.28 -4.14
N VAL A 285 -10.82 7.89 -3.64
CA VAL A 285 -9.50 7.27 -3.53
C VAL A 285 -9.23 7.01 -2.07
N ALA A 286 -8.92 5.77 -1.72
CA ALA A 286 -8.58 5.34 -0.36
C ALA A 286 -7.22 4.64 -0.35
N LEU A 287 -6.27 5.20 0.39
CA LEU A 287 -4.90 4.70 0.52
C LEU A 287 -4.69 4.17 1.95
N MET A 288 -4.46 2.87 2.08
CA MET A 288 -4.28 2.20 3.37
C MET A 288 -2.89 1.55 3.49
N GLN A 289 -2.19 1.80 4.60
CA GLN A 289 -0.91 1.16 4.90
C GLN A 289 -1.09 -0.18 5.64
N LYS A 290 -0.36 -1.22 5.22
CA LYS A 290 -0.52 -2.60 5.73
C LYS A 290 0.35 -2.87 6.96
N HIS A 291 -0.10 -3.82 7.79
CA HIS A 291 0.67 -4.51 8.84
C HIS A 291 1.33 -3.68 9.97
N ARG A 292 1.08 -2.37 10.06
CA ARG A 292 1.72 -1.48 11.05
C ARG A 292 1.55 -1.85 12.51
N ARG A 293 0.40 -2.44 12.88
CA ARG A 293 0.19 -2.90 14.27
C ARG A 293 1.22 -3.92 14.72
N ARG A 294 1.72 -4.77 13.81
CA ARG A 294 2.77 -5.74 14.13
C ARG A 294 4.10 -5.06 14.45
N GLU A 295 4.37 -3.91 13.84
CA GLU A 295 5.60 -3.13 14.05
C GLU A 295 5.61 -2.35 15.36
N ARG A 296 4.46 -2.13 16.03
CA ARG A 296 4.41 -1.48 17.35
C ARG A 296 5.30 -2.18 18.38
N ARG A 297 5.46 -3.51 18.29
CA ARG A 297 6.34 -4.29 19.19
C ARG A 297 7.81 -3.91 19.08
N VAL A 298 8.25 -3.36 17.95
CA VAL A 298 9.62 -2.89 17.71
C VAL A 298 9.71 -1.36 17.69
N GLY A 299 8.69 -0.66 18.19
CA GLY A 299 8.63 0.80 18.28
C GLY A 299 8.21 1.51 16.98
N GLY A 300 7.70 0.78 15.98
CA GLY A 300 7.11 1.35 14.78
C GLY A 300 5.71 1.94 15.04
N ASP A 301 5.34 2.97 14.29
CA ASP A 301 4.00 3.56 14.29
C ASP A 301 3.52 3.80 12.86
N MET A 302 2.26 4.21 12.70
CA MET A 302 1.69 4.61 11.42
C MET A 302 2.53 5.71 10.78
N HIS A 303 2.88 5.56 9.50
CA HIS A 303 3.51 6.65 8.76
C HIS A 303 2.47 7.71 8.40
N THR A 304 2.92 8.94 8.31
CA THR A 304 2.15 10.01 7.68
C THR A 304 2.06 9.72 6.18
N ILE A 305 0.87 9.38 5.69
CA ILE A 305 0.62 9.00 4.29
C ILE A 305 -0.37 9.97 3.63
N GLY A 306 -0.36 9.96 2.30
CA GLY A 306 -1.27 10.74 1.46
C GLY A 306 -1.02 10.48 -0.02
N PHE A 307 -1.80 11.11 -0.88
CA PHE A 307 -1.69 10.94 -2.33
C PHE A 307 -1.96 12.23 -3.08
N ALA A 308 -1.47 12.30 -4.31
CA ALA A 308 -1.72 13.40 -5.23
C ALA A 308 -2.22 12.86 -6.58
N VAL A 309 -3.13 13.60 -7.21
CA VAL A 309 -3.74 13.25 -8.49
C VAL A 309 -3.32 14.26 -9.54
N TYR A 310 -2.79 13.77 -10.65
CA TYR A 310 -2.32 14.55 -11.78
C TYR A 310 -3.10 14.17 -13.03
N GLU A 311 -3.27 15.10 -13.96
CA GLU A 311 -3.82 14.82 -15.28
C GLU A 311 -2.70 14.29 -16.19
N VAL A 312 -3.01 13.25 -16.98
CA VAL A 312 -2.06 12.66 -17.91
C VAL A 312 -1.89 13.59 -19.12
N PRO A 313 -0.66 13.89 -19.58
CA PRO A 313 -0.44 14.64 -20.82
C PRO A 313 -1.08 13.94 -22.01
N GLU A 314 -1.58 14.70 -22.99
CA GLU A 314 -2.16 14.15 -24.22
C GLU A 314 -1.22 13.17 -24.94
N GLU A 315 0.09 13.42 -24.88
CA GLU A 315 1.14 12.56 -25.48
C GLU A 315 1.20 11.15 -24.87
N ALA A 316 0.76 11.00 -23.62
CA ALA A 316 0.74 9.73 -22.89
C ALA A 316 -0.67 9.11 -22.79
N HIS A 317 -1.68 9.71 -23.43
CA HIS A 317 -3.02 9.16 -23.45
C HIS A 317 -3.05 7.78 -24.12
N GLY A 318 -3.83 6.86 -23.56
CA GLY A 318 -3.93 5.48 -24.08
C GLY A 318 -2.69 4.60 -23.88
N THR A 319 -1.57 5.13 -23.39
CA THR A 319 -0.40 4.31 -23.01
C THR A 319 -0.56 3.78 -21.58
N GLN A 320 -0.27 2.49 -21.37
CA GLN A 320 -0.30 1.85 -20.05
C GLN A 320 1.12 1.67 -19.47
N ASN A 321 2.16 1.69 -20.31
CA ASN A 321 3.51 1.23 -19.96
C ASN A 321 4.52 2.38 -19.79
N VAL A 322 4.15 3.46 -19.09
CA VAL A 322 4.98 4.68 -19.00
C VAL A 322 5.08 5.14 -17.56
N HIS A 323 6.25 5.07 -16.93
CA HIS A 323 6.48 5.69 -15.62
C HIS A 323 6.82 7.17 -15.77
N LEU A 324 5.97 8.09 -15.27
CA LEU A 324 6.23 9.53 -15.41
C LEU A 324 7.45 9.95 -14.61
N LYS A 325 8.35 10.71 -15.26
CA LYS A 325 9.65 11.08 -14.69
C LYS A 325 9.60 12.43 -13.98
N LYS A 326 10.72 12.80 -13.35
CA LYS A 326 10.87 14.01 -12.53
C LYS A 326 10.34 15.30 -13.17
N ASP A 327 10.67 15.53 -14.45
CA ASP A 327 10.35 16.79 -15.12
C ASP A 327 8.85 17.02 -15.28
N PHE A 328 8.06 15.95 -15.45
CA PHE A 328 6.61 16.03 -15.50
C PHE A 328 6.05 16.64 -14.20
N PHE A 329 6.46 16.13 -13.05
CA PHE A 329 5.94 16.61 -11.75
C PHE A 329 6.47 18.00 -11.37
N LEU A 330 7.59 18.44 -11.95
CA LEU A 330 8.10 19.80 -11.79
C LEU A 330 7.28 20.83 -12.60
N GLN A 331 6.79 20.43 -13.76
CA GLN A 331 6.06 21.31 -14.68
C GLN A 331 4.55 21.31 -14.45
N ASN A 332 4.00 20.21 -13.92
CA ASN A 332 2.55 20.02 -13.75
C ASN A 332 2.12 20.16 -12.29
N GLN A 333 0.96 20.78 -12.08
CA GLN A 333 0.31 20.88 -10.77
C GLN A 333 -0.69 19.75 -10.57
N SER A 334 -0.88 19.32 -9.32
CA SER A 334 -1.89 18.33 -8.97
C SER A 334 -3.29 18.90 -9.15
N ARG A 335 -4.18 18.16 -9.81
CA ARG A 335 -5.61 18.50 -9.95
C ARG A 335 -6.39 18.24 -8.66
N ALA A 336 -6.02 17.19 -7.94
CA ALA A 336 -6.55 16.86 -6.63
C ALA A 336 -5.45 16.24 -5.74
N ARG A 337 -5.71 16.15 -4.44
CA ARG A 337 -4.81 15.52 -3.47
C ARG A 337 -5.61 15.11 -2.23
N SER A 338 -5.03 14.25 -1.39
CA SER A 338 -5.55 14.08 -0.04
C SER A 338 -5.53 15.42 0.70
N GLU A 339 -6.58 15.73 1.47
CA GLU A 339 -6.71 17.03 2.14
C GLU A 339 -5.52 17.32 3.06
N THR A 340 -5.07 16.30 3.78
CA THR A 340 -3.89 16.33 4.64
C THR A 340 -3.09 15.04 4.50
N PHE A 341 -1.80 15.15 4.76
CA PHE A 341 -0.95 13.99 5.03
C PHE A 341 -1.08 13.69 6.52
N ILE A 342 -1.60 12.52 6.87
CA ILE A 342 -1.92 12.16 8.26
C ILE A 342 -1.43 10.74 8.59
N ASN A 343 -1.08 10.50 9.84
CA ASN A 343 -0.60 9.23 10.35
C ASN A 343 -1.76 8.30 10.78
N LEU A 344 -2.70 8.08 9.87
CA LEU A 344 -3.78 7.11 10.04
C LEU A 344 -3.48 5.84 9.24
N ARG A 345 -4.21 4.76 9.56
CA ARG A 345 -4.12 3.51 8.81
C ARG A 345 -4.56 3.69 7.35
N GLU A 346 -5.65 4.42 7.14
CA GLU A 346 -6.18 4.77 5.82
C GLU A 346 -6.39 6.28 5.71
N VAL A 347 -6.13 6.81 4.51
CA VAL A 347 -6.47 8.18 4.10
C VAL A 347 -7.34 8.09 2.87
N SER A 348 -8.56 8.60 2.96
CA SER A 348 -9.53 8.63 1.87
C SER A 348 -9.89 10.07 1.50
N ASN A 349 -10.23 10.30 0.22
CA ASN A 349 -10.79 11.57 -0.21
C ASN A 349 -11.74 11.37 -1.40
N GLN A 350 -12.93 11.97 -1.33
CA GLN A 350 -13.88 12.01 -2.44
C GLN A 350 -13.50 13.17 -3.37
N ILE A 351 -13.34 12.87 -4.66
CA ILE A 351 -12.81 13.77 -5.67
C ILE A 351 -13.80 13.85 -6.83
N ARG A 352 -13.94 15.06 -7.39
CA ARG A 352 -14.70 15.33 -8.60
C ARG A 352 -13.78 15.96 -9.63
N LEU A 353 -13.64 15.31 -10.78
CA LEU A 353 -12.81 15.79 -11.90
C LEU A 353 -13.54 15.55 -13.22
N PRO A 354 -13.27 16.36 -14.27
CA PRO A 354 -13.88 16.14 -15.58
C PRO A 354 -13.43 14.79 -16.18
N PRO A 355 -14.19 14.22 -17.12
CA PRO A 355 -13.78 13.02 -17.84
C PRO A 355 -12.38 13.17 -18.44
N GLY A 356 -11.55 12.13 -18.31
CA GLY A 356 -10.14 12.18 -18.70
C GLY A 356 -9.29 11.10 -18.06
N GLU A 357 -7.99 11.15 -18.35
CA GLU A 357 -6.99 10.24 -17.78
C GLU A 357 -6.18 10.95 -16.69
N TYR A 358 -6.09 10.31 -15.53
CA TYR A 358 -5.42 10.82 -14.34
C TYR A 358 -4.44 9.80 -13.79
N ILE A 359 -3.46 10.27 -13.00
CA ILE A 359 -2.53 9.43 -12.26
C ILE A 359 -2.61 9.77 -10.79
N VAL A 360 -2.78 8.74 -9.96
CA VAL A 360 -2.66 8.80 -8.51
C VAL A 360 -1.27 8.37 -8.10
N VAL A 361 -0.58 9.23 -7.36
CA VAL A 361 0.74 8.96 -6.79
C VAL A 361 0.61 8.87 -5.26
N PRO A 362 0.46 7.66 -4.70
CA PRO A 362 0.46 7.46 -3.25
C PRO A 362 1.89 7.52 -2.68
N SER A 363 2.05 8.21 -1.55
CA SER A 363 3.35 8.39 -0.92
C SER A 363 3.26 8.54 0.60
N THR A 364 4.37 8.27 1.29
CA THR A 364 4.60 8.78 2.64
C THR A 364 5.00 10.26 2.58
N PHE A 365 4.87 10.98 3.69
CA PHE A 365 5.28 12.38 3.75
C PHE A 365 6.79 12.54 3.55
N GLU A 366 7.57 11.84 4.37
CA GLU A 366 9.04 11.77 4.26
C GLU A 366 9.46 10.66 3.29
N PRO A 367 10.58 10.84 2.55
CA PRO A 367 11.17 9.78 1.74
C PRO A 367 11.76 8.67 2.62
N HIS A 368 12.11 7.54 1.99
CA HIS A 368 12.80 6.39 2.61
C HIS A 368 12.00 5.67 3.70
N LYS A 369 10.72 5.98 3.86
CA LYS A 369 9.80 5.27 4.74
C LYS A 369 9.27 4.02 4.05
N GLU A 370 9.49 2.87 4.67
CA GLU A 370 9.08 1.59 4.09
C GLU A 370 7.69 1.21 4.56
N ALA A 371 6.83 0.80 3.63
CA ALA A 371 5.51 0.23 3.89
C ALA A 371 5.07 -0.64 2.73
N ASP A 372 4.15 -1.55 3.02
CA ASP A 372 3.22 -2.03 2.01
C ASP A 372 1.92 -1.22 2.13
N PHE A 373 1.21 -1.02 1.03
CA PHE A 373 -0.05 -0.30 1.01
C PHE A 373 -1.04 -0.95 0.04
N ILE A 374 -2.31 -0.61 0.20
CA ILE A 374 -3.35 -0.82 -0.80
C ILE A 374 -3.92 0.53 -1.21
N LEU A 375 -4.16 0.69 -2.51
CA LEU A 375 -4.88 1.82 -3.08
C LEU A 375 -6.20 1.31 -3.64
N ARG A 376 -7.31 1.82 -3.13
CA ARG A 376 -8.65 1.48 -3.57
C ARG A 376 -9.25 2.68 -4.28
N VAL A 377 -9.75 2.47 -5.49
CA VAL A 377 -10.42 3.49 -6.30
C VAL A 377 -11.85 3.04 -6.50
N PHE A 378 -12.80 3.87 -6.08
CA PHE A 378 -14.22 3.65 -6.28
C PHE A 378 -14.74 4.69 -7.27
N THR A 379 -15.33 4.26 -8.37
CA THR A 379 -15.94 5.16 -9.36
C THR A 379 -17.44 4.88 -9.47
N GLU A 380 -18.25 5.93 -9.63
CA GLU A 380 -19.70 5.78 -9.78
C GLU A 380 -20.06 5.11 -11.13
N LYS A 381 -19.35 5.50 -12.18
CA LYS A 381 -19.45 4.91 -13.51
C LYS A 381 -18.29 3.98 -13.82
N GLN A 382 -18.40 3.20 -14.89
CA GLN A 382 -17.33 2.32 -15.33
C GLN A 382 -16.07 3.13 -15.62
N SER A 383 -14.93 2.66 -15.11
CA SER A 383 -13.62 3.27 -15.28
C SER A 383 -12.60 2.22 -15.67
N ASP A 384 -11.68 2.56 -16.56
CA ASP A 384 -10.50 1.72 -16.80
C ASP A 384 -9.39 2.20 -15.86
N THR A 385 -8.88 1.32 -15.00
CA THR A 385 -7.76 1.67 -14.12
C THR A 385 -6.65 0.65 -14.30
N ALA A 386 -5.40 1.11 -14.24
CA ALA A 386 -4.21 0.27 -14.45
C ALA A 386 -3.05 0.80 -13.60
N GLU A 387 -2.19 -0.10 -13.13
CA GLU A 387 -0.89 0.32 -12.61
C GLU A 387 -0.06 0.89 -13.77
N LEU A 388 0.51 2.06 -13.57
CA LEU A 388 1.31 2.76 -14.55
C LEU A 388 2.79 2.47 -14.24
N ASP A 389 3.32 1.45 -14.87
CA ASP A 389 4.69 0.99 -14.66
C ASP A 389 5.33 0.60 -16.00
N GLU A 390 6.63 0.33 -15.99
CA GLU A 390 7.35 -0.05 -17.21
C GLU A 390 7.13 -1.53 -17.55
N GLU A 391 6.87 -1.79 -18.82
CA GLU A 391 6.83 -3.15 -19.35
C GLU A 391 8.25 -3.73 -19.37
N ILE A 392 8.37 -4.96 -18.85
CA ILE A 392 9.66 -5.64 -18.74
C ILE A 392 10.20 -5.91 -20.14
N SER A 393 11.31 -5.28 -20.48
CA SER A 393 11.97 -5.46 -21.78
C SER A 393 13.47 -5.22 -21.67
N ALA A 394 14.23 -5.86 -22.55
CA ALA A 394 15.67 -5.68 -22.67
C ALA A 394 16.03 -5.47 -24.13
N ASP A 395 16.53 -4.28 -24.45
CA ASP A 395 17.17 -3.97 -25.72
C ASP A 395 18.64 -4.40 -25.63
N LEU A 396 18.86 -5.71 -25.72
CA LEU A 396 20.19 -6.28 -25.81
C LEU A 396 20.67 -6.05 -27.23
N ALA A 397 21.51 -5.04 -27.45
CA ALA A 397 22.14 -4.82 -28.73
C ALA A 397 22.71 -6.16 -29.25
N ASP A 398 22.34 -6.55 -30.47
CA ASP A 398 22.86 -7.73 -31.13
C ASP A 398 24.40 -7.69 -30.99
N GLU A 399 24.99 -8.76 -30.42
CA GLU A 399 26.44 -8.84 -30.35
C GLU A 399 26.97 -8.74 -31.77
N GLU A 400 27.70 -7.66 -32.09
CA GLU A 400 28.47 -7.60 -33.32
C GLU A 400 29.29 -8.90 -33.39
N GLU A 401 29.21 -9.62 -34.52
CA GLU A 401 30.05 -10.79 -34.74
C GLU A 401 31.52 -10.32 -34.84
N ILE A 402 32.16 -10.19 -33.68
CA ILE A 402 33.58 -9.84 -33.59
C ILE A 402 34.37 -11.09 -33.94
N THR A 403 35.13 -11.02 -35.01
CA THR A 403 36.13 -12.04 -35.34
C THR A 403 37.49 -11.64 -34.77
N GLU A 404 38.45 -12.57 -34.70
CA GLU A 404 39.80 -12.23 -34.26
C GLU A 404 40.44 -11.13 -35.12
N ASP A 405 40.08 -11.02 -36.41
CA ASP A 405 40.64 -10.02 -37.32
C ASP A 405 40.17 -8.59 -36.99
N ASP A 406 39.01 -8.46 -36.35
CA ASP A 406 38.47 -7.16 -35.92
C ASP A 406 39.14 -6.64 -34.64
N ILE A 407 39.92 -7.48 -33.96
CA ILE A 407 40.57 -7.14 -32.70
C ILE A 407 41.92 -6.49 -32.97
N GLU A 408 42.08 -5.25 -32.48
CA GLU A 408 43.32 -4.49 -32.59
C GLU A 408 44.53 -5.27 -32.04
N ASP A 409 45.66 -5.23 -32.75
CA ASP A 409 46.91 -5.90 -32.34
C ASP A 409 47.38 -5.46 -30.94
N GLY A 410 47.10 -4.22 -30.55
CA GLY A 410 47.38 -3.74 -29.19
C GLY A 410 46.63 -4.52 -28.11
N PHE A 411 45.36 -4.86 -28.37
CA PHE A 411 44.54 -5.66 -27.47
C PHE A 411 44.97 -7.13 -27.46
N LYS A 412 45.30 -7.70 -28.62
CA LYS A 412 45.84 -9.07 -28.74
C LYS A 412 47.12 -9.24 -27.92
N ASN A 413 48.05 -8.29 -28.02
CA ASN A 413 49.29 -8.29 -27.25
C ASN A 413 49.03 -8.16 -25.74
N MET A 414 48.07 -7.33 -25.34
CA MET A 414 47.66 -7.21 -23.93
C MET A 414 47.05 -8.52 -23.43
N PHE A 415 46.15 -9.14 -24.20
CA PHE A 415 45.54 -10.44 -23.86
C PHE A 415 46.60 -11.53 -23.69
N GLN A 416 47.54 -11.67 -24.63
CA GLN A 416 48.63 -12.65 -24.54
C GLN A 416 49.48 -12.49 -23.29
N GLN A 417 49.76 -11.24 -22.87
CA GLN A 417 50.51 -10.99 -21.63
C GLN A 417 49.74 -11.36 -20.36
N LEU A 418 48.41 -11.41 -20.44
CA LEU A 418 47.51 -11.63 -19.31
C LEU A 418 47.02 -13.09 -19.21
N ALA A 419 46.79 -13.74 -20.35
CA ALA A 419 46.26 -15.09 -20.49
C ALA A 419 47.32 -16.20 -20.44
N GLY A 420 48.61 -15.84 -20.34
CA GLY A 420 49.69 -16.81 -20.13
C GLY A 420 49.88 -17.79 -21.30
N GLU A 421 50.28 -19.02 -20.97
CA GLU A 421 50.61 -20.07 -21.96
C GLU A 421 49.37 -20.80 -22.50
N ASP A 422 48.27 -20.81 -21.74
CA ASP A 422 47.01 -21.47 -22.11
C ASP A 422 46.09 -20.59 -22.96
N MET A 423 46.43 -19.30 -23.16
CA MET A 423 45.71 -18.37 -24.04
C MET A 423 44.22 -18.19 -23.67
N GLU A 424 43.91 -18.44 -22.40
CA GLU A 424 42.57 -18.32 -21.81
C GLU A 424 42.68 -17.53 -20.51
N ILE A 425 41.68 -16.73 -20.18
CA ILE A 425 41.64 -15.98 -18.92
C ILE A 425 40.71 -16.70 -17.95
N SER A 426 41.26 -17.15 -16.82
CA SER A 426 40.48 -17.69 -15.71
C SER A 426 39.79 -16.59 -14.90
N VAL A 427 38.79 -16.98 -14.09
CA VAL A 427 38.10 -16.09 -13.14
C VAL A 427 39.06 -15.31 -12.23
N PHE A 428 40.14 -15.95 -11.77
CA PHE A 428 41.11 -15.33 -10.86
C PHE A 428 41.99 -14.30 -11.56
N GLU A 429 42.37 -14.58 -12.82
CA GLU A 429 43.10 -13.65 -13.66
C GLU A 429 42.23 -12.46 -14.04
N LEU A 430 40.98 -12.71 -14.45
CA LEU A 430 40.00 -11.67 -14.76
C LEU A 430 39.85 -10.69 -13.59
N ARG A 431 39.67 -11.19 -12.37
CA ARG A 431 39.61 -10.35 -11.16
C ARG A 431 40.86 -9.50 -10.99
N THR A 432 42.03 -10.09 -11.16
CA THR A 432 43.31 -9.38 -11.00
C THR A 432 43.47 -8.28 -12.05
N ILE A 433 43.09 -8.55 -13.29
CA ILE A 433 43.15 -7.63 -14.42
C ILE A 433 42.21 -6.45 -14.16
N LEU A 434 40.93 -6.73 -13.91
CA LEU A 434 39.92 -5.70 -13.73
C LEU A 434 40.22 -4.82 -12.51
N ASN A 435 40.71 -5.40 -11.41
CA ASN A 435 41.05 -4.63 -10.20
C ASN A 435 42.28 -3.72 -10.38
N ARG A 436 43.26 -4.13 -11.20
CA ARG A 436 44.35 -3.22 -11.57
C ARG A 436 43.87 -2.02 -12.39
N VAL A 437 42.86 -2.23 -13.23
CA VAL A 437 42.27 -1.18 -14.07
C VAL A 437 41.43 -0.23 -13.22
N ILE A 438 40.51 -0.77 -12.41
CA ILE A 438 39.67 0.01 -11.50
C ILE A 438 40.50 0.82 -10.53
N ALA A 439 41.61 0.31 -10.00
CA ALA A 439 42.48 1.05 -9.08
C ALA A 439 43.04 2.37 -9.68
N ARG A 440 43.01 2.53 -11.01
CA ARG A 440 43.39 3.78 -11.70
C ARG A 440 42.26 4.82 -11.74
N HIS A 441 41.01 4.39 -11.53
CA HIS A 441 39.81 5.21 -11.55
C HIS A 441 39.45 5.66 -10.13
N LYS A 442 40.08 6.76 -9.68
CA LYS A 442 39.87 7.32 -8.33
C LYS A 442 38.49 7.94 -8.11
N ASP A 443 37.75 8.14 -9.19
CA ASP A 443 36.37 8.62 -9.20
C ASP A 443 35.37 7.55 -8.74
N LEU A 444 35.73 6.26 -8.81
CA LEU A 444 34.87 5.17 -8.38
C LEU A 444 35.11 4.82 -6.91
N LYS A 445 34.05 4.69 -6.13
CA LYS A 445 34.11 4.21 -4.75
C LYS A 445 33.72 2.74 -4.73
N THR A 446 34.71 1.86 -4.87
CA THR A 446 34.53 0.40 -4.89
C THR A 446 35.76 -0.30 -4.30
N ASP A 447 35.55 -1.49 -3.73
CA ASP A 447 36.62 -2.38 -3.27
C ASP A 447 37.25 -3.20 -4.42
N GLY A 448 36.81 -2.94 -5.66
CA GLY A 448 37.13 -3.69 -6.85
C GLY A 448 36.17 -4.86 -7.06
N PHE A 449 36.26 -5.50 -8.23
CA PHE A 449 35.47 -6.67 -8.57
C PHE A 449 35.71 -7.84 -7.61
N SER A 450 34.59 -8.35 -7.10
CA SER A 450 34.52 -9.60 -6.36
C SER A 450 34.76 -10.83 -7.25
N LEU A 451 35.10 -11.97 -6.63
CA LEU A 451 35.20 -13.22 -7.38
C LEU A 451 33.85 -13.65 -7.97
N ASP A 452 32.75 -13.36 -7.27
CA ASP A 452 31.42 -13.76 -7.72
C ASP A 452 30.98 -12.93 -8.93
N SER A 453 31.29 -11.63 -8.97
CA SER A 453 31.08 -10.80 -10.17
C SER A 453 31.87 -11.32 -11.35
N CYS A 454 33.15 -11.67 -11.16
CA CYS A 454 33.97 -12.26 -12.22
C CYS A 454 33.44 -13.63 -12.68
N ARG A 455 32.90 -14.47 -11.78
CA ARG A 455 32.24 -15.72 -12.17
C ARG A 455 31.03 -15.48 -13.04
N ASN A 456 30.16 -14.54 -12.66
CA ASN A 456 28.98 -14.21 -13.45
C ASN A 456 29.36 -13.67 -14.83
N MET A 457 30.42 -12.84 -14.92
CA MET A 457 30.93 -12.35 -16.20
C MET A 457 31.42 -13.47 -17.10
N VAL A 458 32.16 -14.43 -16.54
CA VAL A 458 32.62 -15.61 -17.29
C VAL A 458 31.42 -16.43 -17.74
N ASN A 459 30.48 -16.74 -16.85
CA ASN A 459 29.29 -17.53 -17.19
C ASN A 459 28.43 -16.88 -18.30
N LEU A 460 28.35 -15.55 -18.35
CA LEU A 460 27.61 -14.84 -19.40
C LEU A 460 28.29 -14.96 -20.77
N MET A 461 29.62 -15.00 -20.79
CA MET A 461 30.44 -14.92 -22.02
C MET A 461 30.90 -16.28 -22.53
N ASP A 462 31.05 -17.26 -21.64
CA ASP A 462 31.55 -18.62 -21.89
C ASP A 462 30.55 -19.40 -22.75
N LYS A 463 30.70 -19.30 -24.08
CA LYS A 463 29.82 -19.98 -25.04
C LYS A 463 30.25 -21.43 -25.26
N ASP A 464 31.49 -21.78 -24.96
CA ASP A 464 32.07 -23.09 -25.22
C ASP A 464 32.10 -24.02 -23.99
N GLY A 465 31.75 -23.50 -22.81
CA GLY A 465 31.68 -24.24 -21.55
C GLY A 465 33.06 -24.50 -20.92
N SER A 466 34.07 -23.72 -21.29
CA SER A 466 35.45 -23.82 -20.80
C SER A 466 35.61 -23.34 -19.35
N ALA A 467 34.62 -22.62 -18.81
CA ALA A 467 34.68 -21.86 -17.56
C ALA A 467 35.82 -20.81 -17.53
N ARG A 468 36.24 -20.36 -18.71
CA ARG A 468 37.33 -19.41 -18.96
C ARG A 468 36.91 -18.47 -20.11
N LEU A 469 37.75 -17.49 -20.42
CA LEU A 469 37.49 -16.56 -21.52
C LEU A 469 38.58 -16.64 -22.58
N GLY A 470 38.17 -16.93 -23.81
CA GLY A 470 39.00 -16.75 -24.99
C GLY A 470 39.19 -15.28 -25.38
N LEU A 471 40.03 -15.01 -26.38
CA LEU A 471 40.34 -13.65 -26.84
C LEU A 471 39.10 -12.85 -27.26
N VAL A 472 38.23 -13.49 -28.06
CA VAL A 472 37.01 -12.84 -28.60
C VAL A 472 36.00 -12.57 -27.47
N GLU A 473 35.76 -13.55 -26.61
CA GLU A 473 34.85 -13.42 -25.46
C GLU A 473 35.33 -12.33 -24.50
N PHE A 474 36.63 -12.28 -24.21
CA PHE A 474 37.21 -11.24 -23.37
C PHE A 474 37.10 -9.84 -24.01
N GLN A 475 37.25 -9.71 -25.32
CA GLN A 475 37.07 -8.45 -26.03
C GLN A 475 35.61 -7.95 -25.95
N ILE A 476 34.63 -8.84 -26.13
CA ILE A 476 33.20 -8.50 -26.00
C ILE A 476 32.91 -8.03 -24.56
N LEU A 477 33.36 -8.80 -23.57
CA LEU A 477 33.21 -8.44 -22.16
C LEU A 477 33.84 -7.08 -21.84
N TRP A 478 35.04 -6.82 -22.35
CA TRP A 478 35.75 -5.57 -22.12
C TRP A 478 35.00 -4.36 -22.71
N ASN A 479 34.44 -4.51 -23.91
CA ASN A 479 33.62 -3.47 -24.54
C ASN A 479 32.34 -3.19 -23.73
N LYS A 480 31.69 -4.24 -23.22
CA LYS A 480 30.53 -4.11 -22.31
C LYS A 480 30.90 -3.35 -21.03
N ILE A 481 31.95 -3.76 -20.33
CA ILE A 481 32.41 -3.10 -19.10
C ILE A 481 32.75 -1.61 -19.36
N ARG A 482 33.36 -1.29 -20.51
CA ARG A 482 33.64 0.10 -20.89
C ARG A 482 32.37 0.91 -21.13
N SER A 483 31.39 0.32 -21.84
CA SER A 483 30.08 0.96 -22.06
C SER A 483 29.37 1.22 -20.73
N TRP A 484 29.30 0.20 -19.87
CA TRP A 484 28.70 0.32 -18.55
C TRP A 484 29.42 1.31 -17.63
N LEU A 485 30.75 1.44 -17.75
CA LEU A 485 31.49 2.48 -17.03
C LEU A 485 31.12 3.90 -17.49
N VAL A 486 30.85 4.09 -18.78
CA VAL A 486 30.37 5.38 -19.31
C VAL A 486 28.98 5.68 -18.78
N ILE A 487 28.07 4.71 -18.83
CA ILE A 487 26.71 4.82 -18.27
C ILE A 487 26.78 5.16 -16.78
N PHE A 488 27.62 4.45 -16.02
CA PHE A 488 27.80 4.68 -14.59
C PHE A 488 28.19 6.13 -14.30
N ARG A 489 29.17 6.67 -15.03
CA ARG A 489 29.62 8.06 -14.87
C ARG A 489 28.61 9.10 -15.32
N GLN A 490 27.77 8.77 -16.31
CA GLN A 490 26.73 9.68 -16.77
C GLN A 490 25.62 9.84 -15.74
N HIS A 491 25.32 8.77 -14.99
CA HIS A 491 24.24 8.73 -14.01
C HIS A 491 24.69 8.90 -12.57
N ASP A 492 25.99 8.88 -12.25
CA ASP A 492 26.52 9.36 -10.96
C ASP A 492 26.44 10.90 -10.90
N LEU A 493 25.21 11.43 -10.77
CA LEU A 493 24.89 12.85 -10.91
C LEU A 493 25.45 13.67 -9.73
N ASP A 494 25.50 13.05 -8.55
CA ASP A 494 26.05 13.66 -7.35
C ASP A 494 27.58 13.48 -7.20
N LYS A 495 28.19 12.70 -8.11
CA LYS A 495 29.63 12.38 -8.14
C LYS A 495 30.10 11.74 -6.83
N SER A 496 29.25 10.95 -6.21
CA SER A 496 29.58 10.23 -4.99
C SER A 496 30.51 9.04 -5.24
N GLY A 497 30.67 8.62 -6.50
CA GLY A 497 31.40 7.42 -6.89
C GLY A 497 30.60 6.13 -6.67
N THR A 498 29.33 6.26 -6.30
CA THR A 498 28.33 5.18 -6.12
C THR A 498 27.04 5.61 -6.79
N MET A 499 26.22 4.68 -7.26
CA MET A 499 24.87 5.00 -7.70
C MET A 499 23.88 4.88 -6.57
N SER A 500 23.15 5.93 -6.30
CA SER A 500 21.89 5.79 -5.59
C SER A 500 20.92 4.89 -6.36
N SER A 501 19.88 4.45 -5.66
CA SER A 501 18.79 3.73 -6.31
C SER A 501 18.04 4.48 -7.41
N TYR A 502 17.97 5.81 -7.32
CA TYR A 502 17.28 6.61 -8.34
C TYR A 502 18.11 6.69 -9.62
N GLU A 503 19.43 6.76 -9.48
CA GLU A 503 20.38 6.70 -10.59
C GLU A 503 20.41 5.31 -11.20
N MET A 504 20.32 4.27 -10.36
CA MET A 504 20.24 2.88 -10.80
C MET A 504 19.08 2.64 -11.77
N ARG A 505 17.89 3.22 -11.51
CA ARG A 505 16.73 3.09 -12.42
C ARG A 505 17.05 3.67 -13.81
N MET A 506 17.57 4.88 -13.86
CA MET A 506 17.94 5.53 -15.12
C MET A 506 19.13 4.88 -15.83
N ALA A 507 20.08 4.35 -15.06
CA ALA A 507 21.25 3.66 -15.58
C ALA A 507 20.88 2.31 -16.20
N LEU A 508 19.94 1.57 -15.60
CA LEU A 508 19.39 0.34 -16.18
C LEU A 508 18.68 0.61 -17.51
N GLU A 509 17.84 1.66 -17.56
CA GLU A 509 17.17 2.08 -18.81
C GLU A 509 18.20 2.45 -19.89
N SER A 510 19.26 3.18 -19.52
CA SER A 510 20.33 3.55 -20.46
C SER A 510 21.21 2.36 -20.88
N ALA A 511 21.24 1.30 -20.07
CA ALA A 511 21.89 0.04 -20.41
C ALA A 511 20.99 -0.89 -21.24
N GLY A 512 19.76 -0.46 -21.56
CA GLY A 512 18.81 -1.21 -22.40
C GLY A 512 17.75 -1.98 -21.62
N PHE A 513 17.74 -1.94 -20.28
CA PHE A 513 16.79 -2.69 -19.45
C PHE A 513 15.67 -1.80 -18.92
N LYS A 514 14.43 -2.11 -19.28
CA LYS A 514 13.22 -1.53 -18.68
C LYS A 514 12.62 -2.56 -17.74
N LEU A 515 12.48 -2.19 -16.47
CA LEU A 515 12.01 -3.09 -15.41
C LEU A 515 10.85 -2.43 -14.67
N ASN A 516 9.91 -3.24 -14.20
CA ASN A 516 8.84 -2.76 -13.34
C ASN A 516 9.36 -2.44 -11.91
N ASN A 517 8.54 -1.74 -11.13
CA ASN A 517 8.82 -1.34 -9.75
C ASN A 517 9.24 -2.52 -8.87
N LYS A 518 8.59 -3.68 -9.03
CA LYS A 518 8.89 -4.87 -8.23
C LYS A 518 10.31 -5.39 -8.48
N LEU A 519 10.74 -5.43 -9.74
CA LEU A 519 12.10 -5.82 -10.09
C LEU A 519 13.13 -4.79 -9.65
N HIS A 520 12.84 -3.48 -9.78
CA HIS A 520 13.71 -2.44 -9.24
C HIS A 520 13.93 -2.58 -7.73
N GLN A 521 12.88 -2.89 -6.96
CA GLN A 521 13.00 -3.14 -5.52
C GLN A 521 13.92 -4.33 -5.22
N VAL A 522 13.81 -5.42 -5.97
CA VAL A 522 14.66 -6.61 -5.80
C VAL A 522 16.12 -6.30 -6.16
N VAL A 523 16.34 -5.56 -7.24
CA VAL A 523 17.68 -5.14 -7.67
C VAL A 523 18.33 -4.31 -6.57
N VAL A 524 17.66 -3.26 -6.07
CA VAL A 524 18.23 -2.42 -5.01
C VAL A 524 18.45 -3.23 -3.74
N ALA A 525 17.46 -4.02 -3.29
CA ALA A 525 17.59 -4.81 -2.06
C ALA A 525 18.74 -5.82 -2.09
N ARG A 526 19.18 -6.25 -3.27
CA ARG A 526 20.26 -7.23 -3.45
C ARG A 526 21.63 -6.60 -3.69
N TYR A 527 21.69 -5.50 -4.44
CA TYR A 527 22.95 -4.93 -4.94
C TYR A 527 23.33 -3.60 -4.28
N ALA A 528 22.43 -2.95 -3.55
CA ALA A 528 22.77 -1.76 -2.78
C ALA A 528 23.41 -2.13 -1.43
N ASP A 529 24.33 -1.30 -0.98
CA ASP A 529 24.98 -1.41 0.32
C ASP A 529 24.08 -0.88 1.47
N ALA A 530 24.62 -0.86 2.69
CA ALA A 530 23.90 -0.36 3.87
C ALA A 530 23.54 1.14 3.79
N ASP A 531 24.26 1.91 2.98
CA ASP A 531 24.01 3.34 2.72
C ASP A 531 23.07 3.55 1.52
N MET A 532 22.54 2.46 0.93
CA MET A 532 21.69 2.43 -0.26
C MET A 532 22.41 2.89 -1.54
N GLY A 533 23.73 2.80 -1.55
CA GLY A 533 24.57 3.02 -2.74
C GLY A 533 24.91 1.70 -3.43
N VAL A 534 24.91 1.71 -4.75
CA VAL A 534 25.36 0.61 -5.61
C VAL A 534 26.71 1.02 -6.18
N ASP A 535 27.77 0.34 -5.78
CA ASP A 535 29.09 0.58 -6.34
C ASP A 535 29.24 0.00 -7.75
N PHE A 536 30.36 0.28 -8.41
CA PHE A 536 30.56 -0.16 -9.79
C PHE A 536 30.62 -1.69 -9.94
N ASP A 537 31.15 -2.42 -8.95
CA ASP A 537 31.16 -3.88 -8.96
C ASP A 537 29.73 -4.43 -8.97
N ASN A 538 28.91 -4.00 -8.01
CA ASN A 538 27.52 -4.45 -7.88
C ASN A 538 26.66 -4.03 -9.07
N PHE A 539 26.90 -2.84 -9.64
CA PHE A 539 26.23 -2.38 -10.86
C PHE A 539 26.48 -3.32 -12.04
N VAL A 540 27.76 -3.62 -12.31
CA VAL A 540 28.13 -4.51 -13.41
C VAL A 540 27.64 -5.94 -13.16
N CYS A 541 27.76 -6.44 -11.93
CA CYS A 541 27.25 -7.75 -11.55
C CYS A 541 25.74 -7.87 -11.78
N CYS A 542 24.97 -6.81 -11.46
CA CYS A 542 23.55 -6.75 -11.73
C CYS A 542 23.24 -6.79 -13.23
N LEU A 543 23.93 -6.00 -14.05
CA LEU A 543 23.72 -5.96 -15.51
C LEU A 543 24.05 -7.30 -16.18
N VAL A 544 25.16 -7.91 -15.79
CA VAL A 544 25.58 -9.23 -16.28
C VAL A 544 24.51 -10.28 -15.99
N LYS A 545 23.98 -10.29 -14.75
CA LYS A 545 22.92 -11.23 -14.37
C LYS A 545 21.60 -10.96 -15.07
N LEU A 546 21.18 -9.70 -15.19
CA LEU A 546 19.99 -9.35 -15.96
C LEU A 546 20.13 -9.82 -17.40
N GLU A 547 21.26 -9.53 -18.05
CA GLU A 547 21.52 -9.96 -19.43
C GLU A 547 21.46 -11.48 -19.57
N ALA A 548 22.10 -12.23 -18.67
CA ALA A 548 22.08 -13.70 -18.67
C ALA A 548 20.65 -14.24 -18.57
N MET A 549 19.85 -13.70 -17.64
CA MET A 549 18.47 -14.11 -17.42
C MET A 549 17.57 -13.80 -18.63
N PHE A 550 17.70 -12.62 -19.24
CA PHE A 550 16.94 -12.26 -20.44
C PHE A 550 17.30 -13.16 -21.63
N ARG A 551 18.60 -13.37 -21.89
CA ARG A 551 19.07 -14.26 -22.98
C ARG A 551 18.55 -15.68 -22.80
N PHE A 552 18.65 -16.21 -21.58
CA PHE A 552 18.16 -17.55 -21.30
C PHE A 552 16.65 -17.65 -21.51
N PHE A 553 15.87 -16.70 -20.99
CA PHE A 553 14.42 -16.71 -21.17
C PHE A 553 14.03 -16.64 -22.66
N HIS A 554 14.66 -15.75 -23.44
CA HIS A 554 14.41 -15.66 -24.88
C HIS A 554 14.80 -16.94 -25.64
N SER A 555 15.85 -17.64 -25.22
CA SER A 555 16.23 -18.93 -25.82
C SER A 555 15.19 -20.04 -25.57
N MET A 556 14.45 -19.94 -24.46
CA MET A 556 13.40 -20.90 -24.07
C MET A 556 12.01 -20.51 -24.59
N ASP A 557 11.82 -19.26 -25.03
CA ASP A 557 10.57 -18.74 -25.60
C ASP A 557 10.79 -18.14 -27.01
N PRO A 558 11.21 -18.96 -28.01
CA PRO A 558 11.48 -18.48 -29.37
C PRO A 558 10.23 -17.98 -30.11
N GLU A 559 9.04 -18.36 -29.64
CA GLU A 559 7.75 -17.93 -30.21
C GLU A 559 7.22 -16.63 -29.57
N GLY A 560 7.86 -16.12 -28.51
CA GLY A 560 7.47 -14.88 -27.84
C GLY A 560 6.12 -14.97 -27.13
N THR A 561 5.83 -16.13 -26.53
CA THR A 561 4.56 -16.39 -25.82
C THR A 561 4.48 -15.65 -24.47
N GLY A 562 5.63 -15.20 -23.94
CA GLY A 562 5.74 -14.63 -22.60
C GLY A 562 5.86 -15.68 -21.50
N THR A 563 6.01 -16.96 -21.85
CA THR A 563 6.13 -18.07 -20.89
C THR A 563 7.22 -19.06 -21.32
N ALA A 564 8.01 -19.54 -20.36
CA ALA A 564 9.02 -20.58 -20.59
C ALA A 564 8.68 -21.83 -19.75
N ILE A 565 8.66 -23.00 -20.38
CA ILE A 565 8.42 -24.28 -19.72
C ILE A 565 9.77 -24.97 -19.51
N MET A 566 10.05 -25.36 -18.27
CA MET A 566 11.28 -26.07 -17.93
C MET A 566 11.04 -27.17 -16.89
N ASN A 567 11.83 -28.23 -16.97
CA ASN A 567 11.87 -29.27 -15.96
C ASN A 567 12.81 -28.89 -14.79
N LEU A 568 12.81 -29.71 -13.73
CA LEU A 568 13.64 -29.45 -12.54
C LEU A 568 15.15 -29.39 -12.86
N SER A 569 15.63 -30.20 -13.80
CA SER A 569 17.05 -30.21 -14.17
C SER A 569 17.46 -28.93 -14.88
N GLU A 570 16.63 -28.46 -15.80
CA GLU A 570 16.82 -27.18 -16.51
C GLU A 570 16.75 -25.99 -15.54
N TRP A 571 15.79 -26.01 -14.62
CA TRP A 571 15.70 -24.98 -13.56
C TRP A 571 16.94 -24.95 -12.66
N LEU A 572 17.45 -26.11 -12.25
CA LEU A 572 18.66 -26.19 -11.43
C LEU A 572 19.90 -25.73 -12.21
N LEU A 573 20.03 -26.10 -13.49
CA LEU A 573 21.13 -25.64 -14.33
C LEU A 573 21.08 -24.10 -14.47
N LEU A 574 19.90 -23.55 -14.73
CA LEU A 574 19.70 -22.10 -14.82
C LEU A 574 20.08 -21.39 -13.51
N THR A 575 19.57 -21.84 -12.37
CA THR A 575 19.75 -21.14 -11.09
C THR A 575 21.15 -21.29 -10.50
N MET A 576 21.89 -22.33 -10.90
CA MET A 576 23.26 -22.58 -10.43
C MET A 576 24.34 -22.01 -11.35
N CYS A 577 24.07 -21.95 -12.67
CA CYS A 577 25.02 -21.48 -13.67
C CYS A 577 24.73 -20.06 -14.18
N GLY A 578 23.51 -19.55 -13.99
CA GLY A 578 23.08 -18.20 -14.42
C GLY A 578 23.31 -17.07 -13.44
#